data_AF-A0A9N8LYT3-F1
#
_entry.id   AF-A0A9N8LYT3-F1
#
_cell.length_a   1.000
_cell.length_b   1.000
_cell.length_c   1.000
_cell.angle_alpha   90.00
_cell.angle_beta   90.00
_cell.angle_gamma   90.00
#
_symmetry.space_group_name_H-M   'P 1'
#
loop_
_entity.id
_entity.type
_entity.pdbx_description
1 polymer ?
#
loop_
_entity_poly.entity_id
_entity_poly.type
_entity_poly.pdbx_seq_one_letter_code
_entity_poly.pdbx_strand_id
1 'polypeptide(L)' 'MALPRSLDAGFLPSEVEYIASIETEVKIVPLLSFDRVRLLGGIYGPFRPPAQAKVPLWLAAYLKRRNKCAIVPPAWLTV' A
#
# COMPACT_ATOMS: atom_id res chain seq x y z
N MET A 1 -26.87 -12.93 -8.06
CA MET A 1 -27.44 -11.60 -7.80
C MET A 1 -27.18 -10.75 -9.02
N ALA A 2 -28.19 -10.07 -9.57
CA ALA A 2 -27.96 -9.10 -10.64
C ALA A 2 -27.42 -7.81 -10.03
N LEU A 3 -26.37 -7.24 -10.62
CA LEU A 3 -25.86 -5.92 -10.24
C LEU A 3 -26.94 -4.85 -10.52
N PRO A 4 -27.07 -3.81 -9.68
CA PRO A 4 -27.96 -2.69 -9.95
C PRO A 4 -27.59 -2.00 -11.27
N ARG A 5 -28.56 -1.58 -12.07
CA ARG A 5 -28.33 -0.97 -13.40
C ARG A 5 -27.41 0.26 -13.41
N SER A 6 -27.27 0.94 -12.28
CA SER A 6 -26.33 2.07 -12.09
C SER A 6 -24.86 1.65 -12.08
N LEU A 7 -24.58 0.36 -11.89
CA LEU A 7 -23.24 -0.23 -11.79
C LEU A 7 -22.82 -1.00 -13.06
N ASP A 8 -23.67 -1.01 -14.08
CA ASP A 8 -23.38 -1.68 -15.37
C ASP A 8 -22.31 -0.95 -16.18
N ALA A 9 -21.94 0.29 -15.80
CA ALA A 9 -21.04 1.16 -16.56
C ALA A 9 -19.55 0.97 -16.26
N GLY A 10 -19.17 0.26 -15.20
CA GLY A 10 -17.76 0.04 -14.83
C GLY A 10 -17.52 -0.02 -13.32
N PHE A 11 -16.24 -0.01 -12.94
CA PHE A 11 -15.83 -0.02 -11.53
C PHE A 11 -16.19 1.28 -10.80
N LEU A 12 -16.62 1.16 -9.54
CA LEU A 12 -16.71 2.34 -8.67
C LEU A 12 -15.32 2.90 -8.35
N PRO A 13 -15.19 4.20 -8.06
CA PRO A 13 -13.92 4.78 -7.60
C PRO A 13 -13.30 4.01 -6.42
N SER A 14 -14.12 3.57 -5.46
CA SER A 14 -13.66 2.79 -4.31
C SER A 14 -13.10 1.41 -4.70
N GLU A 15 -13.64 0.79 -5.74
CA GLU A 15 -13.14 -0.50 -6.24
C GLU A 15 -11.80 -0.32 -6.94
N VAL A 16 -11.67 0.74 -7.75
CA VAL A 16 -10.40 1.09 -8.41
C VAL A 16 -9.33 1.41 -7.37
N GLU A 17 -9.65 2.20 -6.35
CA GLU A 17 -8.74 2.47 -5.23
C GLU A 17 -8.34 1.19 -4.49
N TYR A 18 -9.30 0.30 -4.24
CA TYR A 18 -9.03 -0.98 -3.60
C TYR A 18 -8.06 -1.82 -4.42
N ILE A 19 -8.34 -2.03 -5.71
CA ILE A 19 -7.50 -2.80 -6.64
C ILE A 19 -6.10 -2.18 -6.72
N ALA A 20 -6.00 -0.87 -6.92
CA ALA A 20 -4.73 -0.18 -6.96
C ALA A 20 -3.95 -0.35 -5.65
N SER A 21 -4.64 -0.31 -4.50
CA SER A 21 -4.00 -0.44 -3.18
C SER A 21 -3.39 -1.82 -2.94
N ILE A 22 -4.03 -2.89 -3.44
CA ILE A 22 -3.60 -4.27 -3.25
C ILE A 22 -2.51 -4.70 -4.25
N GLU A 23 -2.59 -4.26 -5.50
CA GLU A 23 -1.65 -4.65 -6.56
C GLU A 23 -0.39 -3.79 -6.58
N THR A 24 -0.50 -2.51 -6.21
CA THR A 24 0.63 -1.58 -6.32
C THR A 24 1.58 -1.75 -5.13
N GLU A 25 2.84 -2.09 -5.43
CA GLU A 25 3.92 -2.05 -4.45
C GLU A 25 4.70 -0.73 -4.50
N VAL A 26 4.98 -0.17 -3.33
CA VAL A 26 5.75 1.06 -3.15
C VAL A 26 6.94 0.84 -2.22
N LYS A 27 7.98 1.65 -2.40
CA LYS A 27 9.14 1.67 -1.50
C LYS A 27 8.86 2.59 -0.32
N ILE A 28 9.19 2.14 0.88
CA ILE A 28 9.13 2.95 2.10
C ILE A 28 10.47 2.97 2.81
N VAL A 29 10.74 4.07 3.52
CA VAL A 29 11.81 4.18 4.51
C VAL A 29 11.16 4.09 5.89
N PRO A 30 11.35 2.99 6.64
CA PRO A 30 10.84 2.89 8.00
C PRO A 30 11.58 3.85 8.93
N LEU A 31 10.85 4.47 9.86
CA LEU A 31 11.40 5.34 10.90
C LEU A 31 11.68 4.58 12.19
N LEU A 32 11.02 3.44 12.37
CA LEU A 32 11.14 2.57 13.54
C LEU A 32 11.57 1.18 13.10
N SER A 33 12.35 0.52 13.94
CA SER A 33 12.68 -0.89 13.74
C SER A 33 11.55 -1.78 14.25
N PHE A 34 11.11 -2.74 13.44
CA PHE A 34 10.24 -3.82 13.90
C PHE A 34 10.43 -5.07 13.06
N ASP A 35 10.11 -6.20 13.69
CA ASP A 35 10.33 -7.52 13.10
C ASP A 35 9.31 -7.84 12.00
N ARG A 36 9.49 -8.98 11.34
CA ARG A 36 8.58 -9.51 10.33
C ARG A 36 7.16 -9.62 10.87
N VAL A 37 6.20 -9.12 10.11
CA VAL A 37 4.77 -9.22 10.43
C VAL A 37 4.11 -10.11 9.38
N ARG A 38 3.44 -11.17 9.83
CA ARG A 38 2.61 -12.02 8.98
C ARG A 38 1.20 -11.46 8.92
N LEU A 39 0.79 -11.06 7.73
CA LEU A 39 -0.55 -10.56 7.40
C LEU A 39 -1.23 -11.55 6.43
N LEU A 40 -2.53 -11.35 6.16
CA LEU A 40 -3.30 -12.22 5.26
C LEU A 40 -2.67 -12.28 3.85
N GLY A 41 -2.14 -11.16 3.37
CA GLY A 41 -1.48 -11.07 2.07
C GLY A 41 0.00 -11.46 2.04
N GLY A 42 0.55 -12.02 3.12
CA GLY A 42 1.95 -12.46 3.16
C GLY A 42 2.75 -11.96 4.36
N ILE A 43 4.06 -12.18 4.33
CA ILE A 43 4.99 -11.79 5.40
C ILE A 43 5.76 -10.55 4.95
N TYR A 44 5.73 -9.49 5.74
CA TYR A 44 6.38 -8.21 5.44
C TYR A 44 7.45 -7.88 6.48
N GLY A 45 8.59 -7.37 6.02
CA GLY A 45 9.74 -7.01 6.85
C GLY A 45 10.91 -8.00 6.75
N PRO A 46 11.96 -7.84 7.58
CA PRO A 46 12.06 -6.92 8.71
C PRO A 46 12.20 -5.45 8.28
N PHE A 47 11.66 -4.53 9.07
CA PHE A 47 11.78 -3.10 8.82
C PHE A 47 12.90 -2.55 9.70
N ARG A 48 13.99 -2.11 9.07
CA ARG A 48 15.18 -1.58 9.76
C ARG A 48 15.57 -0.25 9.12
N PRO A 49 15.47 0.88 9.84
CA PRO A 49 15.98 2.15 9.33
C PRO A 49 17.51 2.08 9.09
N PRO A 50 18.05 2.75 8.06
CA PRO A 50 17.40 3.53 7.01
C PRO A 50 17.05 2.70 5.75
N ALA A 51 17.09 1.36 5.82
CA ALA A 51 16.94 0.51 4.66
C ALA A 51 15.54 0.63 4.04
N GLN A 52 15.48 0.74 2.71
CA GLN A 52 14.22 0.75 2.00
C GLN A 52 13.59 -0.65 1.98
N ALA A 53 12.28 -0.71 2.19
CA ALA A 53 11.50 -1.94 2.07
C ALA A 53 10.39 -1.75 1.02
N LYS A 54 10.12 -2.79 0.23
CA LYS A 54 8.95 -2.83 -0.65
C LYS A 54 7.76 -3.38 0.12
N VAL A 55 6.64 -2.69 0.06
CA VAL A 55 5.37 -3.07 0.67
C VAL A 55 4.21 -2.67 -0.24
N PRO A 56 3.06 -3.33 -0.14
CA PRO A 56 1.87 -2.91 -0.86
C PRO A 56 1.39 -1.54 -0.37
N LEU A 57 0.73 -0.81 -1.25
CA LEU A 57 0.31 0.57 -1.03
C LEU A 57 -0.63 0.71 0.18
N TRP A 58 -1.56 -0.23 0.40
CA TRP A 58 -2.42 -0.22 1.60
C TRP A 58 -1.61 -0.28 2.90
N LEU A 59 -0.53 -1.06 2.94
CA LEU A 59 0.33 -1.21 4.11
C LEU A 59 1.19 0.05 4.30
N ALA A 60 1.74 0.59 3.21
CA ALA A 60 2.47 1.85 3.24
C ALA A 60 1.60 3.01 3.77
N ALA A 61 0.36 3.13 3.27
CA ALA A 61 -0.58 4.14 3.70
C ALA A 61 -0.93 3.99 5.19
N TYR A 62 -1.16 2.76 5.66
CA TYR A 62 -1.41 2.48 7.07
C TYR A 62 -0.22 2.86 7.97
N LEU A 63 1.00 2.48 7.59
CA LEU A 63 2.21 2.80 8.34
C LEU A 63 2.50 4.31 8.34
N LYS A 64 2.22 5.00 7.23
CA LYS A 64 2.35 6.46 7.11
C LYS A 64 1.36 7.19 8.03
N ARG A 65 0.09 6.76 8.07
CA ARG A 65 -0.93 7.30 9.01
C ARG A 65 -0.51 7.17 10.47
N ARG A 66 0.27 6.13 10.81
CA ARG A 66 0.84 5.92 12.15
C ARG A 66 2.21 6.57 12.37
N ASN A 67 2.67 7.37 11.42
CA ASN A 67 3.98 8.02 11.42
C ASN A 67 5.16 7.04 11.63
N LYS A 68 5.06 5.81 11.10
CA LYS A 68 6.08 4.76 11.23
C LYS A 68 7.02 4.65 10.03
N CYS A 69 6.69 5.29 8.91
CA CYS A 69 7.50 5.29 7.69
C CYS A 69 7.30 6.56 6.87
N ALA A 70 8.27 6.85 6.01
CA ALA A 70 8.14 7.76 4.87
C ALA A 70 7.96 6.94 3.59
N ILE A 71 6.98 7.32 2.75
CA ILE A 71 6.78 6.69 1.44
C ILE A 71 7.70 7.37 0.44
N VAL A 72 8.45 6.59 -0.33
CA VAL A 72 9.31 7.10 -1.40
C VAL A 72 8.47 7.18 -2.67
N PRO A 73 8.30 8.37 -3.27
CA PRO A 73 7.55 8.50 -4.50
C PRO A 73 8.26 7.73 -5.63
N PRO A 74 7.51 7.10 -6.55
CA PRO A 74 8.09 6.45 -7.71
C PRO A 74 8.70 7.48 -8.67
N ALA A 75 9.66 7.05 -9.48
CA ALA A 75 10.45 7.96 -10.33
C ALA A 75 9.63 8.72 -11.38
N TRP A 76 8.45 8.23 -11.75
CA TRP A 76 7.54 8.92 -12.67
C TRP A 76 6.71 10.02 -11.98
N LEU A 77 6.64 10.03 -10.65
CA LEU A 77 5.92 11.02 -9.85
C LEU A 77 6.88 12.14 -9.45
N THR A 78 7.47 12.77 -10.46
CA THR A 78 8.35 13.93 -10.35
C THR A 78 7.80 15.05 -11.22
N VAL A 79 7.93 16.30 -10.77
CA VAL A 79 7.45 17.51 -11.49
C VAL A 79 8.32 17.79 -12.71
#